data_AF-A0A7I7WEW0-F1
#
_entry.id   AF-A0A7I7WEW0-F1
#
_cell.length_a   1.000
_cell.length_b   1.000
_cell.length_c   1.000
_cell.angle_alpha   90.00
_cell.angle_beta   90.00
_cell.angle_gamma   90.00
#
_symmetry.space_group_name_H-M   'P 1'
#
loop_
_entity.id
_entity.type
_entity.pdbx_description
1 polymer ?
#
loop_
_entity_poly.entity_id
_entity_poly.type
_entity_poly.pdbx_seq_one_letter_code
_entity_poly.pdbx_strand_id
1 'polypeptide(L)'
;MALAVAVSAAAVVFSPAAAADPGSPSYDLGKQAIDDAARQNPLHVANGDLAGYCDTLLKWELKSGKLAKVDSRGDFIAGCQDEGRAILGSQ
;
A
#
# COMPACT_ATOMS: atom_id res chain seq x y z
N MET A 1 22.48 -35.58 38.00
CA MET A 1 22.03 -35.59 36.60
C MET A 1 20.59 -35.09 36.63
N ALA A 2 20.32 -33.79 36.44
CA ALA A 2 19.98 -33.15 35.15
C ALA A 2 18.88 -33.95 34.41
N LEU A 3 17.73 -33.42 33.98
CA LEU A 3 17.44 -32.09 33.42
C LEU A 3 16.00 -31.65 33.76
N ALA A 4 15.85 -30.36 34.07
CA ALA A 4 14.61 -29.61 33.85
C ALA A 4 14.84 -28.69 32.66
N VAL A 5 14.04 -28.82 31.60
CA VAL A 5 13.89 -27.77 30.58
C VAL A 5 12.41 -27.73 30.21
N ALA A 6 11.71 -26.79 30.85
CA ALA A 6 10.38 -26.37 30.43
C ALA A 6 10.52 -25.63 29.10
N VAL A 7 9.94 -26.18 28.04
CA VAL A 7 9.88 -25.52 26.73
C VAL A 7 8.68 -24.58 26.76
N SER A 8 8.94 -23.31 27.09
CA SER A 8 7.98 -22.23 26.92
C SER A 8 7.83 -21.93 25.43
N ALA A 9 6.75 -22.43 24.83
CA ALA A 9 6.36 -22.08 23.47
C ALA A 9 5.94 -20.61 23.44
N ALA A 10 6.84 -19.72 23.05
CA ALA A 10 6.49 -18.36 22.68
C ALA A 10 5.73 -18.39 21.35
N ALA A 11 4.40 -18.43 21.42
CA ALA A 11 3.55 -18.18 20.27
C ALA A 11 3.73 -16.72 19.85
N VAL A 12 4.62 -16.47 18.89
CA VAL A 12 4.67 -15.21 18.17
C VAL A 12 3.38 -15.15 17.36
N VAL A 13 2.38 -14.45 17.89
CA VAL A 13 1.20 -14.06 17.14
C VAL A 13 1.71 -13.11 16.06
N PHE A 14 1.98 -13.65 14.88
CA PHE A 14 2.07 -12.85 13.67
C PHE A 14 0.68 -12.25 13.48
N SER A 15 0.46 -11.04 14.00
CA SER A 15 -0.64 -10.21 13.54
C SER A 15 -0.51 -10.19 12.02
N PRO A 16 -1.49 -10.71 11.26
CA PRO A 16 -1.44 -10.60 9.81
C PRO A 16 -1.29 -9.11 9.55
N ALA A 17 -0.24 -8.72 8.80
CA ALA A 17 -0.26 -7.41 8.17
C ALA A 17 -1.62 -7.35 7.50
N ALA A 18 -2.51 -6.49 8.00
CA ALA A 18 -3.92 -6.49 7.62
C ALA A 18 -3.94 -6.55 6.09
N ALA A 19 -4.37 -7.70 5.56
CA ALA A 19 -4.38 -7.92 4.14
C ALA A 19 -5.23 -6.79 3.58
N ALA A 20 -4.69 -6.03 2.64
CA ALA A 20 -5.42 -4.91 2.08
C ALA A 20 -6.77 -5.41 1.58
N ASP A 21 -7.84 -4.70 1.94
CA ASP A 21 -9.20 -5.01 1.56
C ASP A 21 -9.47 -4.39 0.18
N PRO A 22 -9.51 -5.19 -0.90
CA PRO A 22 -9.71 -4.68 -2.26
C PRO A 22 -11.13 -4.15 -2.50
N GLY A 23 -12.06 -4.36 -1.56
CA GLY A 23 -13.42 -3.81 -1.60
C GLY A 23 -13.56 -2.49 -0.84
N SER A 24 -12.49 -2.02 -0.20
CA SER A 24 -12.54 -0.80 0.60
C SER A 24 -12.51 0.45 -0.30
N PRO A 25 -13.20 1.53 0.10
CA PRO A 25 -13.16 2.78 -0.65
C PRO A 25 -11.74 3.36 -0.71
N SER A 26 -10.90 3.11 0.30
CA SER A 26 -9.51 3.56 0.31
C SER A 26 -8.68 2.88 -0.79
N TYR A 27 -8.94 1.60 -1.07
CA TYR A 27 -8.30 0.86 -2.15
C TYR A 27 -8.64 1.45 -3.52
N ASP A 28 -9.93 1.71 -3.78
CA ASP A 28 -10.39 2.33 -5.03
C ASP A 28 -9.82 3.75 -5.21
N LEU A 29 -9.75 4.54 -4.13
CA LEU A 29 -9.08 5.85 -4.17
C LEU A 29 -7.60 5.73 -4.53
N GLY A 30 -6.93 4.69 -4.04
CA GLY A 30 -5.54 4.38 -4.39
C GLY A 30 -5.35 4.12 -5.88
N LYS A 31 -6.21 3.27 -6.45
CA LYS A 31 -6.22 2.99 -7.90
C LYS A 31 -6.46 4.26 -8.71
N GLN A 32 -7.47 5.04 -8.33
CA GLN A 32 -7.84 6.26 -9.03
C GLN A 32 -6.73 7.31 -8.98
N ALA A 33 -6.04 7.47 -7.84
CA ALA A 33 -4.98 8.43 -7.70
C ALA A 33 -3.80 8.15 -8.65
N ILE A 34 -3.38 6.89 -8.79
CA ILE A 34 -2.27 6.54 -9.68
C ILE A 34 -2.67 6.55 -11.16
N ASP A 35 -3.91 6.19 -11.50
CA ASP A 35 -4.44 6.35 -12.85
C ASP A 35 -4.47 7.84 -13.24
N ASP A 36 -4.93 8.74 -12.37
CA ASP A 36 -4.90 10.18 -12.61
C ASP A 36 -3.47 10.71 -12.77
N ALA A 37 -2.53 10.26 -11.92
CA ALA A 37 -1.13 10.61 -12.04
C ALA A 37 -0.53 10.15 -13.38
N ALA A 38 -0.83 8.92 -13.81
CA ALA A 38 -0.36 8.36 -15.07
C ALA A 38 -0.93 9.07 -16.30
N ARG A 39 -2.17 9.56 -16.22
CA ARG A 39 -2.80 10.37 -17.29
C ARG A 39 -2.17 11.75 -17.43
N GLN A 40 -1.68 12.32 -16.33
CA GLN A 40 -1.03 13.62 -16.35
C GLN A 40 0.41 13.54 -16.86
N ASN A 41 1.16 12.50 -16.46
CA ASN A 41 2.54 12.27 -16.89
C ASN A 41 2.94 10.80 -16.71
N PRO A 42 3.99 10.32 -17.42
CA PRO A 42 4.56 9.00 -17.19
C PRO A 42 4.93 8.80 -15.71
N LEU A 43 4.63 7.60 -15.19
CA LEU A 43 4.92 7.24 -13.82
C LEU A 43 6.44 7.09 -13.61
N HIS A 44 7.03 7.99 -12.83
CA HIS A 44 8.45 7.93 -12.49
C HIS A 44 8.64 7.19 -11.17
N VAL A 45 8.71 5.86 -11.25
CA VAL A 45 8.92 4.99 -10.08
C VAL A 45 10.41 4.69 -9.93
N ALA A 46 11.06 5.38 -8.99
CA ALA A 46 12.49 5.23 -8.75
C ALA A 46 12.80 3.79 -8.29
N ASN A 47 13.69 3.11 -9.01
CA ASN A 47 14.15 1.74 -8.71
C ASN A 47 13.02 0.71 -8.55
N GLY A 48 11.85 0.93 -9.15
CA GLY A 48 10.69 0.05 -8.99
C GLY A 48 10.03 0.11 -7.61
N ASP A 49 10.37 1.09 -6.76
CA ASP A 49 9.73 1.31 -5.46
C ASP A 49 8.35 1.95 -5.60
N LEU A 50 7.39 1.12 -6.02
CA LEU A 50 6.01 1.54 -6.21
C LEU A 50 5.32 1.83 -4.86
N ALA A 51 5.72 1.16 -3.79
CA ALA A 51 5.21 1.40 -2.45
C ALA A 51 5.56 2.82 -1.97
N GLY A 52 6.83 3.22 -2.10
CA GLY A 52 7.29 4.57 -1.75
C GLY A 52 6.68 5.65 -2.65
N TYR A 53 6.50 5.34 -3.95
CA TYR A 53 5.79 6.22 -4.87
C TYR A 53 4.34 6.45 -4.42
N CYS A 54 3.59 5.39 -4.16
CA CYS A 54 2.20 5.45 -3.70
C CYS A 54 2.04 6.17 -2.35
N ASP A 55 3.01 6.01 -1.45
CA ASP A 55 3.03 6.76 -0.19
C ASP A 55 3.17 8.27 -0.41
N THR A 56 4.05 8.65 -1.33
CA THR A 56 4.30 10.04 -1.71
C THR A 56 3.09 10.63 -2.42
N LEU A 57 2.46 9.87 -3.30
CA LEU A 57 1.23 10.25 -3.99
C LEU A 57 0.09 10.50 -2.99
N LEU A 58 -0.12 9.59 -2.03
CA LEU A 58 -1.12 9.79 -0.96
C LEU A 58 -0.90 11.10 -0.21
N LYS A 59 0.34 11.39 0.19
CA LYS A 59 0.68 12.65 0.86
C LYS A 59 0.40 13.86 -0.01
N TRP A 60 0.67 13.77 -1.31
CA TRP A 60 0.41 14.86 -2.25
C TRP A 60 -1.09 15.10 -2.46
N GLU A 61 -1.88 14.04 -2.62
CA GLU A 61 -3.34 14.09 -2.78
C GLU A 61 -4.05 14.68 -1.54
N LEU A 62 -3.60 14.30 -0.34
CA LEU A 62 -4.11 14.89 0.91
C LEU A 62 -3.69 16.36 1.05
N LYS A 63 -2.46 16.70 0.66
CA LYS A 63 -1.94 18.08 0.75
C LYS A 63 -2.57 19.02 -0.28
N SER A 64 -2.86 18.53 -1.48
CA SER A 64 -3.51 19.31 -2.55
C SER A 64 -5.00 19.50 -2.31
N GLY A 65 -5.59 18.72 -1.39
CA GLY A 65 -7.02 18.72 -1.10
C GLY A 65 -7.84 17.93 -2.12
N LYS A 66 -7.20 17.22 -3.06
CA LYS A 66 -7.88 16.29 -3.97
C LYS A 66 -8.52 15.13 -3.20
N LEU A 67 -7.85 14.66 -2.14
CA LEU A 67 -8.42 13.72 -1.18
C LEU A 67 -8.65 14.43 0.16
N ALA A 68 -9.91 14.44 0.61
CA ALA A 68 -10.26 15.03 1.91
C ALA A 68 -9.77 14.15 3.09
N LYS A 69 -9.83 12.83 2.93
CA LYS A 69 -9.30 11.83 3.87
C LYS A 69 -9.15 10.48 3.20
N VAL A 70 -8.31 9.63 3.77
CA VAL A 70 -8.23 8.20 3.46
C VAL A 70 -8.46 7.45 4.76
N ASP A 71 -9.39 6.51 4.74
CA ASP A 71 -9.80 5.76 5.93
C ASP A 71 -8.72 4.77 6.35
N SER A 72 -8.10 4.13 5.35
CA SER A 72 -7.00 3.18 5.53
C SER A 72 -5.89 3.44 4.53
N ARG A 73 -4.75 3.90 5.05
CA ARG A 73 -3.53 4.12 4.25
C ARG A 73 -3.01 2.83 3.62
N GLY A 74 -3.12 1.70 4.32
CA GLY A 74 -2.67 0.40 3.81
C GLY A 74 -3.43 0.00 2.56
N ASP A 75 -4.76 0.15 2.59
CA ASP A 75 -5.62 -0.18 1.46
C ASP A 75 -5.37 0.74 0.27
N PHE A 76 -5.21 2.05 0.53
CA PHE A 76 -4.85 3.00 -0.52
C PHE A 76 -3.53 2.64 -1.21
N ILE A 77 -2.49 2.34 -0.42
CA ILE A 77 -1.17 2.00 -0.96
C ILE A 77 -1.24 0.67 -1.73
N ALA A 78 -2.07 -0.29 -1.30
CA ALA A 78 -2.26 -1.53 -2.04
C ALA A 78 -2.95 -1.30 -3.40
N GLY A 79 -4.08 -0.59 -3.41
CA GLY A 79 -4.81 -0.29 -4.65
C GLY A 79 -3.96 0.53 -5.64
N CYS A 80 -3.22 1.51 -5.13
CA CYS A 80 -2.26 2.27 -5.92
C CYS A 80 -1.17 1.38 -6.51
N GLN A 81 -0.61 0.43 -5.75
CA GLN A 81 0.41 -0.46 -6.27
C GLN A 81 -0.13 -1.44 -7.32
N ASP A 82 -1.33 -1.99 -7.12
CA ASP A 82 -1.93 -2.91 -8.08
C ASP A 82 -2.20 -2.24 -9.43
N GLU A 83 -2.81 -1.06 -9.40
CA GLU A 83 -3.06 -0.28 -10.62
C GLU A 83 -1.75 0.24 -11.24
N GLY A 84 -0.80 0.70 -10.42
CA GLY A 84 0.51 1.15 -10.89
C GLY A 84 1.31 0.05 -11.60
N ARG A 85 1.27 -1.19 -11.08
CA ARG A 85 1.88 -2.34 -11.75
C ARG A 85 1.22 -2.63 -13.09
N ALA A 86 -0.11 -2.55 -13.17
CA ALA A 86 -0.85 -2.76 -14.41
C ALA A 86 -0.51 -1.70 -15.47
N ILE A 87 -0.43 -0.42 -15.07
CA ILE A 87 -0.05 0.70 -15.94
C ILE A 87 1.39 0.58 -16.42
N LEU A 88 2.34 0.29 -15.51
CA LEU A 88 3.75 0.12 -15.87
C LEU A 88 3.98 -1.11 -16.77
N GLY A 89 3.22 -2.18 -16.60
CA GLY A 89 3.26 -3.34 -17.47
C GLY A 89 2.63 -3.12 -18.85
N SER A 90 1.88 -2.04 -19.03
CA SER A 90 1.19 -1.68 -20.28
C SER A 90 1.86 -0.54 -21.05
N GLN A 91 2.95 0.03 -20.53
CA GLN A 91 3.74 1.11 -21.14
C GLN A 91 4.88 0.57 -22.01
#